data_AF-A0A3R7TD29-F1
#
_entry.id   AF-A0A3R7TD29-F1
#
_cell.length_a   1.000
_cell.length_b   1.000
_cell.length_c   1.000
_cell.angle_alpha   90.00
_cell.angle_beta   90.00
_cell.angle_gamma   90.00
#
_symmetry.space_group_name_H-M   'P 1'
#
loop_
_entity.id
_entity.type
_entity.pdbx_description
1 polymer ?
#
loop_
_entity_poly.entity_id
_entity_poly.type
_entity_poly.pdbx_seq_one_letter_code
_entity_poly.pdbx_strand_id
1 'polypeptide(L)'
;MKLREWQEKAFPLWWIKKRGIIKVVTGGGKTFFAIHCIKKYLEAYPEKLILIVVPSIALLDQWYESLSQEYSNKDIALNGGGEQVNKLTKICIS
;
A
#
# COMPACT_ATOMS: atom_id res chain seq x y z
N MET A 1 -1.73 6.57 -12.34
CA MET A 1 -0.37 6.04 -12.15
C MET A 1 0.11 5.39 -13.43
N LYS A 2 1.27 5.80 -13.97
CA LYS A 2 1.96 5.08 -15.05
C LYS A 2 3.04 4.18 -14.44
N LEU A 3 3.02 2.89 -14.75
CA LEU A 3 3.99 1.93 -14.22
C LEU A 3 5.34 2.04 -14.95
N ARG A 4 6.44 1.69 -14.27
CA ARG A 4 7.75 1.47 -14.88
C ARG A 4 7.79 0.08 -15.54
N GLU A 5 8.70 -0.13 -16.47
CA GLU A 5 8.79 -1.37 -17.24
C GLU A 5 8.81 -2.64 -16.36
N TRP A 6 9.60 -2.66 -15.28
CA TRP A 6 9.64 -3.81 -14.37
C TRP A 6 8.32 -4.02 -13.62
N GLN A 7 7.62 -2.93 -13.29
CA GLN A 7 6.34 -2.96 -12.58
C GLN A 7 5.23 -3.49 -13.49
N GLU A 8 5.22 -3.08 -14.76
CA GLU A 8 4.30 -3.60 -15.78
C GLU A 8 4.48 -5.10 -15.98
N LYS A 9 5.73 -5.58 -16.02
CA LYS A 9 6.06 -7.01 -16.10
C LYS A 9 5.69 -7.77 -14.82
N ALA A 10 5.89 -7.16 -13.65
CA ALA A 10 5.65 -7.79 -12.35
C ALA A 10 4.16 -7.88 -11.98
N PHE A 11 3.36 -6.88 -12.36
CA PHE A 11 1.94 -6.81 -11.98
C PHE A 11 1.13 -8.05 -12.35
N PRO A 12 1.08 -8.53 -13.61
CA PRO A 12 0.26 -9.68 -13.97
C PRO A 12 0.70 -10.95 -13.24
N LEU A 13 2.02 -11.15 -13.06
CA LEU A 13 2.57 -12.31 -12.35
C LEU A 13 2.16 -12.32 -10.89
N TRP A 14 2.25 -11.18 -10.22
CA TRP A 14 1.83 -11.04 -8.82
C TRP A 14 0.30 -11.12 -8.69
N TRP A 15 -0.45 -10.51 -9.60
CA TRP A 15 -1.92 -10.40 -9.56
C TRP A 15 -2.65 -11.73 -9.70
N ILE A 16 -2.11 -12.68 -10.47
CA ILE A 16 -2.66 -14.03 -10.59
C ILE A 16 -2.70 -14.73 -9.23
N LYS A 17 -1.66 -14.54 -8.42
CA LYS A 17 -1.53 -15.17 -7.09
C LYS A 17 -2.04 -14.29 -5.96
N LYS A 18 -2.04 -12.96 -6.15
CA LYS A 18 -2.29 -11.92 -5.13
C LYS A 18 -1.42 -12.09 -3.88
N ARG A 19 -0.28 -12.77 -4.05
CA ARG A 19 0.66 -13.17 -3.01
C ARG A 19 2.01 -13.43 -3.67
N GLY A 20 3.06 -12.90 -3.08
CA GLY A 20 4.44 -13.08 -3.56
C GLY A 20 5.37 -12.01 -3.01
N ILE A 21 6.68 -12.20 -3.23
CA ILE A 21 7.72 -11.29 -2.79
C ILE A 21 8.23 -10.49 -3.99
N ILE A 22 8.24 -9.17 -3.87
CA ILE A 22 8.83 -8.26 -4.86
C ILE A 22 10.19 -7.80 -4.33
N LYS A 23 11.26 -8.29 -4.96
CA LYS A 23 12.64 -7.95 -4.60
C LYS A 23 13.21 -6.91 -5.57
N VAL A 24 13.32 -5.67 -5.12
CA VAL A 24 13.86 -4.54 -5.89
C VAL A 24 14.73 -3.67 -4.98
N VAL A 25 15.74 -3.01 -5.53
CA VAL A 25 16.59 -2.06 -4.80
C VAL A 25 15.78 -0.92 -4.17
N THR A 26 16.34 -0.27 -3.15
CA THR A 26 15.79 0.98 -2.58
C THR A 26 15.74 2.07 -3.66
N GLY A 27 14.73 2.95 -3.63
CA GLY A 27 14.48 3.92 -4.71
C GLY A 27 13.90 3.33 -6.01
N GLY A 28 13.86 2.00 -6.16
CA GLY A 28 13.34 1.33 -7.36
C GLY A 28 11.82 1.46 -7.58
N GLY A 29 11.08 2.07 -6.63
CA GLY A 29 9.64 2.30 -6.73
C GLY A 29 8.77 1.18 -6.17
N LYS A 30 9.24 0.45 -5.14
CA LYS A 30 8.46 -0.63 -4.50
C LYS A 30 7.14 -0.15 -3.90
N THR A 31 7.15 0.98 -3.18
CA THR A 31 5.96 1.58 -2.57
C THR A 31 4.92 1.93 -3.63
N PHE A 32 5.34 2.60 -4.71
CA PHE A 32 4.47 2.91 -5.84
C PHE A 32 3.84 1.66 -6.46
N PHE A 33 4.62 0.59 -6.65
CA PHE A 33 4.08 -0.69 -7.14
C PHE A 33 3.06 -1.31 -6.18
N ALA A 34 3.34 -1.28 -4.87
CA ALA A 34 2.44 -1.80 -3.85
C ALA A 34 1.12 -1.02 -3.82
N ILE A 35 1.17 0.32 -3.90
CA ILE A 35 -0.03 1.18 -3.98
C ILE A 35 -0.86 0.85 -5.22
N HIS A 36 -0.22 0.64 -6.38
CA HIS A 36 -0.92 0.19 -7.58
C HIS A 36 -1.64 -1.16 -7.37
N CYS A 37 -0.97 -2.13 -6.74
CA CYS A 37 -1.57 -3.43 -6.42
C CYS A 37 -2.75 -3.30 -5.45
N ILE A 38 -2.59 -2.50 -4.38
CA ILE A 38 -3.65 -2.21 -3.40
C ILE A 38 -4.86 -1.59 -4.08
N LYS A 39 -4.65 -0.59 -4.94
CA LYS A 39 -5.70 0.06 -5.71
C LYS A 39 -6.47 -0.94 -6.56
N LYS A 40 -5.78 -1.73 -7.37
CA LYS A 40 -6.43 -2.76 -8.18
C LYS A 40 -7.17 -3.79 -7.33
N TYR A 41 -6.62 -4.14 -6.18
CA TYR A 41 -7.26 -5.07 -5.24
C TYR A 41 -8.54 -4.50 -4.64
N LEU A 42 -8.53 -3.27 -4.17
CA LEU A 42 -9.71 -2.61 -3.60
C LEU A 42 -10.77 -2.24 -4.67
N GLU A 43 -10.36 -1.96 -5.90
CA GLU A 43 -11.29 -1.81 -7.04
C GLU A 43 -12.04 -3.11 -7.34
N ALA A 44 -11.36 -4.26 -7.23
CA ALA A 44 -11.95 -5.58 -7.48
C ALA A 44 -12.73 -6.14 -6.27
N TYR A 45 -12.34 -5.76 -5.04
CA TYR A 45 -12.90 -6.26 -3.78
C TYR A 45 -13.12 -5.11 -2.78
N PRO A 46 -14.15 -4.27 -2.98
CA PRO A 46 -14.35 -3.03 -2.21
C PRO A 46 -14.58 -3.24 -0.70
N GLU A 47 -15.03 -4.43 -0.31
CA GLU A 47 -15.28 -4.84 1.08
C GLU A 47 -14.02 -5.30 1.82
N LYS A 48 -12.88 -5.47 1.13
CA LYS A 48 -11.63 -5.90 1.74
C LYS A 48 -10.88 -4.73 2.37
N LEU A 49 -10.06 -5.10 3.35
CA LEU A 49 -9.23 -4.17 4.11
C LEU A 49 -7.76 -4.54 3.91
N ILE A 50 -6.90 -3.53 4.02
CA ILE A 50 -5.46 -3.67 3.81
C ILE A 50 -4.73 -3.30 5.10
N LEU A 51 -3.82 -4.17 5.52
CA LEU A 51 -2.85 -3.87 6.56
C LEU A 51 -1.46 -3.76 5.92
N ILE A 52 -0.80 -2.63 6.15
CA ILE A 52 0.57 -2.36 5.71
C ILE A 52 1.42 -2.32 6.97
N VAL A 53 2.41 -3.21 7.06
CA VAL A 53 3.31 -3.28 8.22
C VAL A 53 4.66 -2.69 7.86
N VAL A 54 5.14 -1.74 8.65
CA VAL A 54 6.41 -1.05 8.44
C VAL A 54 7.25 -1.03 9.73
N PRO A 55 8.59 -1.02 9.63
CA PRO A 55 9.45 -1.17 10.81
C PRO A 55 9.69 0.13 11.59
N SER A 56 9.23 1.29 11.12
CA SER A 56 9.49 2.58 11.78
C SER A 56 8.40 3.61 11.53
N ILE A 57 8.29 4.57 12.44
CA ILE A 57 7.37 5.71 12.35
C ILE A 57 7.65 6.53 11.08
N ALA A 58 8.92 6.78 10.77
CA ALA A 58 9.30 7.51 9.55
C ALA A 58 8.79 6.82 8.26
N LEU A 59 8.74 5.47 8.23
CA LEU A 59 8.15 4.76 7.10
C LEU A 59 6.63 4.81 7.13
N LEU A 60 6.02 4.77 8.32
CA LEU A 60 4.58 4.93 8.49
C LEU A 60 4.11 6.26 7.90
N ASP A 61 4.81 7.35 8.22
CA ASP A 61 4.54 8.70 7.68
C ASP A 61 4.71 8.74 6.15
N GLN A 62 5.80 8.18 5.62
CA GLN A 62 6.04 8.12 4.16
C GLN A 62 4.95 7.36 3.40
N TRP A 63 4.45 6.26 3.97
CA TRP A 63 3.35 5.50 3.39
C TRP A 63 2.04 6.28 3.44
N TYR A 64 1.76 6.97 4.54
CA TYR A 64 0.60 7.84 4.68
C TYR A 64 0.59 8.95 3.63
N GLU A 65 1.70 9.66 3.46
CA GLU A 65 1.85 10.71 2.43
C GLU A 65 1.61 10.15 1.02
N SER A 66 2.19 8.98 0.73
CA SER A 66 2.04 8.36 -0.59
C SER A 66 0.60 7.91 -0.87
N LEU A 67 -0.10 7.37 0.13
CA LEU A 67 -1.48 6.90 0.01
C LEU A 67 -2.50 8.05 -0.01
N SER A 68 -2.22 9.15 0.68
CA SER A 68 -3.08 10.34 0.71
C SER A 68 -3.20 11.03 -0.65
N GLN A 69 -2.36 10.68 -1.62
CA GLN A 69 -2.49 11.11 -3.02
C GLN A 69 -3.64 10.40 -3.76
N GLU A 70 -4.09 9.24 -3.29
CA GLU A 70 -5.10 8.42 -3.96
C GLU A 70 -6.33 8.09 -3.10
N TYR A 71 -6.21 8.19 -1.78
CA TYR A 71 -7.28 7.89 -0.84
C TYR A 71 -7.53 9.10 0.07
N SER A 72 -8.77 9.22 0.56
CA SER A 72 -9.09 10.25 1.53
C SER A 72 -8.51 9.91 2.91
N ASN A 73 -8.22 10.93 3.72
CA ASN A 73 -7.73 10.72 5.10
C ASN A 73 -8.69 9.87 5.96
N LYS A 74 -9.97 9.76 5.58
CA LYS A 74 -10.96 8.92 6.30
C LYS A 74 -10.85 7.43 5.93
N ASP A 75 -10.21 7.11 4.81
CA ASP A 75 -10.00 5.74 4.35
C ASP A 75 -8.70 5.12 4.91
N ILE A 76 -7.82 5.95 5.49
CA ILE A 76 -6.50 5.55 6.00
C ILE A 76 -6.47 5.70 7.52
N ALA A 77 -5.94 4.70 8.24
CA ALA A 77 -5.64 4.77 9.66
C ALA A 77 -4.15 4.51 9.93
N LEU A 78 -3.63 5.14 10.98
CA LEU A 78 -2.26 5.00 11.46
C LEU A 78 -2.25 4.32 12.83
N ASN A 79 -1.42 3.30 12.98
CA ASN A 79 -1.23 2.56 14.23
C ASN A 79 0.25 2.52 14.61
N GLY A 80 0.75 3.54 15.29
CA GLY A 80 2.16 3.66 15.61
C GLY A 80 2.53 5.09 16.01
N GLY A 81 3.70 5.29 16.62
CA GLY A 81 4.16 6.63 17.02
C GLY A 81 3.30 7.33 18.08
N GLY A 82 2.48 6.58 18.82
CA GLY A 82 1.52 7.11 19.80
C GLY A 82 0.08 7.17 19.28
N GLU A 83 -0.14 7.02 17.97
CA GLU A 83 -1.47 6.89 17.37
C GLU A 83 -2.08 5.52 17.64
N GLN A 84 -3.39 5.49 17.88
CA GLN A 84 -4.17 4.26 18.06
C GLN A 84 -5.42 4.27 17.16
N VAL A 85 -5.74 3.10 16.63
CA VAL A 85 -6.88 2.95 15.69
C VAL A 85 -8.14 2.58 16.46
N ASN A 86 -9.07 3.52 16.54
CA ASN A 86 -10.36 3.34 17.22
C ASN A 86 -11.51 2.94 16.29
N LYS A 87 -11.24 2.86 14.98
CA LYS A 87 -12.25 2.52 13.95
C LYS A 87 -11.59 1.79 12.79
N LEU A 88 -12.31 0.80 12.25
CA LEU A 88 -11.92 0.12 11.02
C LEU A 88 -11.94 1.09 9.83
N THR A 89 -10.83 1.18 9.11
CA THR A 89 -10.69 1.93 7.85
C THR A 89 -10.24 0.99 6.74
N LYS A 90 -10.31 1.43 5.47
CA LYS A 90 -9.94 0.59 4.32
C LYS A 90 -8.47 0.19 4.33
N ILE A 91 -7.59 1.09 4.74
CA ILE A 91 -6.16 0.88 4.80
C ILE A 91 -5.64 1.26 6.19
N CYS A 92 -5.01 0.33 6.88
CA CYS A 92 -4.32 0.57 8.13
C CYS A 92 -2.81 0.43 7.91
N ILE A 93 -2.03 1.40 8.37
CA ILE A 93 -0.56 1.38 8.36
C ILE A 93 -0.10 1.19 9.80
N SER A 94 0.70 0.17 10.07
CA SER A 94 1.16 -0.22 11.41
C SER A 94 2.64 -0.52 11.47
#